data_AF-A0A939SLR7-F1
#
_entry.id   AF-A0A939SLR7-F1
#
_cell.length_a   1.000
_cell.length_b   1.000
_cell.length_c   1.000
_cell.angle_alpha   90.00
_cell.angle_beta   90.00
_cell.angle_gamma   90.00
#
_symmetry.space_group_name_H-M   'P 1'
#
loop_
_entity.id
_entity.type
_entity.pdbx_description
1 polymer ?
#
loop_
_entity_poly.entity_id
_entity_poly.type
_entity_poly.pdbx_seq_one_letter_code
_entity_poly.pdbx_strand_id
1 'polypeptide(L)'
;MFAIWICVYQNHEDFKDANLAVVSSRPETQDCNHGTASTGCIIATKNEFGVTGIAHGCQFYFYDTDDLDQLTDDTQPGDIVSFDLQFRIENKLLPITSIRNWWERIKIMVDRGANRSSSSRE
;
A
#
# COMPACT_ATOMS: atom_id res chain seq x y z
N MET A 1 -9.52 -1.36 2.42
CA MET A 1 -8.26 -0.69 2.77
C MET A 1 -7.32 -0.82 1.60
N PHE A 2 -6.61 0.25 1.25
CA PHE A 2 -5.75 0.33 0.08
C PHE A 2 -4.34 0.63 0.55
N ALA A 3 -3.33 -0.03 -0.01
CA ALA A 3 -1.95 0.40 0.13
C ALA A 3 -1.26 0.41 -1.23
N ILE A 4 -0.45 1.42 -1.48
CA ILE A 4 0.46 1.45 -2.63
C ILE A 4 1.86 1.06 -2.19
N TRP A 5 2.44 0.11 -2.91
CA TRP A 5 3.86 -0.22 -2.89
C TRP A 5 4.32 -0.71 -4.25
N ILE A 6 5.64 -0.74 -4.46
CA ILE A 6 6.26 -1.07 -5.74
C ILE A 6 6.00 -2.52 -6.18
N CYS A 7 5.92 -3.48 -5.26
CA CYS A 7 5.45 -4.84 -5.56
C CYS A 7 5.24 -5.68 -4.30
N VAL A 8 4.57 -6.82 -4.46
CA VAL A 8 4.27 -7.79 -3.42
C VAL A 8 4.49 -9.22 -3.93
N TYR A 9 5.05 -10.08 -3.08
CA TYR A 9 5.06 -11.53 -3.31
C TYR A 9 3.66 -12.08 -3.01
N GLN A 10 2.79 -12.14 -4.02
CA GLN A 10 1.36 -12.44 -3.79
C GLN A 10 1.13 -13.87 -3.26
N ASN A 11 2.07 -14.78 -3.54
CA ASN A 11 2.03 -16.18 -3.11
C ASN A 11 2.77 -16.44 -1.80
N HIS A 12 3.17 -15.39 -1.08
CA HIS A 12 3.79 -15.51 0.24
C HIS A 12 2.88 -16.31 1.19
N GLU A 13 3.45 -17.18 2.00
CA GLU A 13 2.73 -18.14 2.83
C GLU A 13 1.70 -17.50 3.77
N ASP A 14 2.02 -16.32 4.30
CA ASP A 14 1.15 -15.55 5.18
C ASP A 14 -0.04 -14.89 4.46
N PHE A 15 -0.08 -14.89 3.12
CA PHE A 15 -1.15 -14.27 2.31
C PHE A 15 -2.14 -15.27 1.70
N LYS A 16 -1.88 -16.58 1.82
CA LYS A 16 -2.69 -17.63 1.15
C LYS A 16 -4.18 -17.56 1.46
N ASP A 17 -4.52 -17.25 2.72
CA ASP A 17 -5.90 -17.12 3.19
C ASP A 17 -6.26 -15.67 3.52
N ALA A 18 -5.42 -14.70 3.14
CA ALA A 18 -5.68 -13.29 3.37
C ALA A 18 -6.64 -12.74 2.32
N ASN A 19 -7.45 -11.76 2.69
CA ASN A 19 -8.34 -11.04 1.76
C ASN A 19 -7.55 -10.00 0.93
N LEU A 20 -6.52 -10.46 0.22
CA LEU A 20 -5.64 -9.65 -0.63
C LEU A 20 -6.13 -9.69 -2.09
N ALA A 21 -6.46 -8.53 -2.63
CA ALA A 21 -6.66 -8.34 -4.07
C ALA A 21 -5.47 -7.53 -4.62
N VAL A 22 -4.60 -8.18 -5.40
CA VAL A 22 -3.52 -7.49 -6.13
C VAL A 22 -4.12 -6.93 -7.42
N VAL A 23 -4.42 -5.63 -7.43
CA VAL A 23 -4.97 -4.94 -8.61
C VAL A 23 -3.85 -4.70 -9.62
N SER A 24 -2.70 -4.25 -9.13
CA SER A 24 -1.48 -4.16 -9.92
C SER A 24 -0.25 -4.35 -9.04
N SER A 25 0.79 -4.95 -9.63
CA SER A 25 2.10 -5.14 -9.01
C SER A 25 3.13 -5.35 -10.11
N ARG A 26 4.35 -4.82 -9.94
CA ARG A 26 5.47 -5.19 -10.80
C ARG A 26 5.81 -6.68 -10.66
N PRO A 27 6.54 -7.28 -11.63
CA PRO A 27 6.93 -8.68 -11.56
C PRO A 27 7.68 -9.04 -10.26
N GLU A 28 7.33 -10.18 -9.67
CA GLU A 28 7.97 -10.73 -8.47
C GLU A 28 9.45 -11.14 -8.68
N THR A 29 9.97 -11.05 -9.92
CA THR A 29 11.41 -11.16 -10.18
C THR A 29 12.20 -9.94 -9.70
N GLN A 30 11.53 -8.86 -9.32
CA GLN A 30 12.11 -7.70 -8.64
C GLN A 30 12.12 -7.90 -7.12
N ASP A 31 12.82 -7.01 -6.40
CA ASP A 31 12.82 -7.00 -4.93
C ASP A 31 11.48 -6.48 -4.39
N CYS A 32 10.63 -7.40 -3.94
CA CYS A 32 9.31 -7.10 -3.36
C CYS A 32 9.28 -7.20 -1.84
N ASN A 33 10.44 -7.25 -1.18
CA ASN A 33 10.52 -7.43 0.27
C ASN A 33 9.80 -6.31 1.03
N HIS A 34 9.95 -5.06 0.58
CA HIS A 34 9.34 -3.90 1.26
C HIS A 34 7.81 -3.91 1.21
N GLY A 35 7.23 -4.10 0.02
CA GLY A 35 5.77 -4.15 -0.12
C GLY A 35 5.17 -5.39 0.52
N THR A 36 5.86 -6.54 0.45
CA THR A 36 5.46 -7.78 1.14
C THR A 36 5.46 -7.61 2.65
N ALA A 37 6.55 -7.11 3.24
CA ALA A 37 6.61 -6.90 4.69
C ALA A 37 5.53 -5.93 5.18
N SER A 38 5.32 -4.83 4.46
CA SER A 38 4.31 -3.82 4.81
C SER A 38 2.89 -4.38 4.70
N THR A 39 2.62 -5.14 3.62
CA THR A 39 1.35 -5.86 3.45
C THR A 39 1.13 -6.86 4.59
N GLY A 40 2.17 -7.57 5.00
CA GLY A 40 2.12 -8.51 6.13
C GLY A 40 1.80 -7.85 7.47
N CYS A 41 2.34 -6.67 7.76
CA CYS A 41 1.97 -5.91 8.97
C CYS A 41 0.47 -5.59 9.04
N ILE A 42 -0.20 -5.51 7.89
CA ILE A 42 -1.60 -5.10 7.79
C ILE A 42 -2.52 -6.31 7.74
N ILE A 43 -2.27 -7.24 6.79
CA ILE A 43 -3.24 -8.29 6.45
C ILE A 43 -2.72 -9.72 6.56
N ALA A 44 -1.50 -9.95 7.06
CA ALA A 44 -1.02 -11.33 7.21
C ALA A 44 -2.03 -12.18 7.99
N THR A 45 -2.30 -13.37 7.47
CA THR A 45 -3.31 -14.29 7.98
C THR A 45 -2.99 -14.70 9.41
N LYS A 46 -4.02 -14.82 10.25
CA LYS A 46 -3.88 -15.48 11.55
C LYS A 46 -3.89 -17.01 11.38
N ASN A 47 -2.76 -17.60 11.01
CA ASN A 47 -2.62 -19.02 10.68
C ASN A 47 -1.72 -19.81 11.66
N GLU A 48 -1.40 -19.24 12.83
CA GLU A 48 -0.47 -19.81 13.84
C GLU A 48 0.99 -19.99 13.34
N PHE A 49 1.30 -19.45 12.17
CA PHE A 49 2.61 -19.44 11.53
C PHE A 49 2.99 -17.98 11.17
N GLY A 50 4.28 -17.71 10.96
CA GLY A 50 4.72 -16.39 10.48
C GLY A 50 4.27 -15.21 11.37
N VAL A 51 3.68 -14.19 10.75
CA VAL A 51 3.14 -13.00 11.43
C VAL A 51 1.63 -12.85 11.26
N THR A 52 0.98 -12.12 12.16
CA THR A 52 -0.45 -11.75 12.04
C THR A 52 -0.59 -10.25 11.85
N GLY A 53 -1.31 -9.85 10.80
CA GLY A 53 -1.57 -8.46 10.48
C GLY A 53 -2.55 -7.80 11.46
N ILE A 54 -2.39 -6.49 11.67
CA ILE A 54 -3.25 -5.70 12.58
C ILE A 54 -4.72 -5.72 12.12
N ALA A 55 -4.94 -5.79 10.81
CA ALA A 55 -6.24 -5.84 10.16
C ALA A 55 -6.40 -7.11 9.31
N HIS A 56 -5.96 -8.28 9.84
CA HIS A 56 -5.95 -9.57 9.13
C HIS A 56 -7.30 -10.06 8.58
N GLY A 57 -8.43 -9.45 8.97
CA GLY A 57 -9.77 -9.73 8.42
C GLY A 57 -10.29 -8.71 7.40
N CYS A 58 -9.56 -7.63 7.14
CA CYS A 58 -10.04 -6.57 6.25
C CYS A 58 -9.87 -6.96 4.77
N GLN A 59 -10.72 -6.41 3.89
CA GLN A 59 -10.46 -6.44 2.45
C GLN A 59 -9.34 -5.45 2.13
N PHE A 60 -8.29 -5.96 1.48
CA PHE A 60 -7.11 -5.18 1.14
C PHE A 60 -6.84 -5.22 -0.37
N TYR A 61 -6.63 -4.04 -0.94
CA TYR A 61 -6.29 -3.88 -2.35
C TYR A 61 -4.88 -3.31 -2.47
N PHE A 62 -4.05 -4.00 -3.24
CA PHE A 62 -2.67 -3.60 -3.50
C PHE A 62 -2.55 -3.02 -4.91
N TYR A 63 -1.93 -1.85 -5.00
CA TYR A 63 -1.66 -1.14 -6.26
C TYR A 63 -0.16 -0.82 -6.36
N ASP A 64 0.38 -0.90 -7.57
CA ASP A 64 1.71 -0.40 -7.89
C ASP A 64 1.76 1.13 -7.82
N THR A 65 2.96 1.67 -7.58
CA THR A 65 3.21 3.11 -7.54
C THR A 65 2.89 3.85 -8.84
N ASP A 66 2.91 3.15 -9.98
CA ASP A 66 2.66 3.74 -11.29
C ASP A 66 1.15 3.90 -11.58
N ASP A 67 0.27 3.28 -10.77
CA ASP A 67 -1.19 3.26 -10.97
C ASP A 67 -1.95 4.21 -10.03
N LEU A 68 -1.32 5.33 -9.65
CA LEU A 68 -1.90 6.33 -8.76
C LEU A 68 -3.25 6.89 -9.25
N ASP A 69 -3.40 7.09 -10.56
CA ASP A 69 -4.67 7.57 -11.13
C ASP A 69 -5.78 6.52 -10.95
N GLN A 70 -5.48 5.24 -11.18
CA GLN A 70 -6.44 4.16 -10.97
C GLN A 70 -6.82 4.03 -9.49
N LEU A 71 -5.86 4.08 -8.57
CA LEU A 71 -6.16 4.12 -7.13
C LEU A 71 -7.12 5.29 -6.81
N THR A 72 -6.84 6.46 -7.36
CA THR A 72 -7.64 7.67 -7.11
C THR A 72 -9.10 7.48 -7.55
N ASP A 73 -9.30 6.80 -8.67
CA ASP A 73 -10.63 6.52 -9.24
C ASP A 73 -11.37 5.39 -8.51
N ASP A 74 -10.65 4.36 -8.08
CA ASP A 74 -11.23 3.23 -7.35
C ASP A 74 -11.60 3.60 -5.90
N THR A 75 -10.95 4.61 -5.32
CA THR A 75 -11.18 5.08 -3.94
C THR A 75 -12.63 5.53 -3.72
N GLN A 76 -13.28 4.96 -2.70
CA GLN A 76 -14.64 5.29 -2.27
C GLN A 76 -14.66 6.01 -0.91
N PRO A 77 -15.74 6.74 -0.58
CA PRO A 77 -15.92 7.33 0.74
C PRO A 77 -15.85 6.27 1.86
N GLY A 78 -15.08 6.54 2.91
CA GLY A 78 -14.87 5.62 4.03
C GLY A 78 -13.68 4.67 3.87
N ASP A 79 -13.05 4.63 2.70
CA ASP A 79 -11.84 3.85 2.51
C ASP A 79 -10.67 4.40 3.31
N ILE A 80 -9.81 3.50 3.78
CA ILE A 80 -8.50 3.83 4.33
C ILE A 80 -7.48 3.64 3.22
N VAL A 81 -6.76 4.70 2.86
CA VAL A 81 -5.69 4.67 1.86
C VAL A 81 -4.35 4.95 2.52
N SER A 82 -3.43 3.99 2.42
CA SER A 82 -2.07 4.07 2.95
C SER A 82 -1.05 4.30 1.85
N PHE A 83 -0.21 5.32 2.04
CA PHE A 83 0.97 5.54 1.21
C PHE A 83 2.20 5.35 2.07
N ASP A 84 2.89 4.24 1.83
CA ASP A 84 4.09 3.86 2.56
C ASP A 84 5.27 3.96 1.59
N LEU A 85 5.59 5.19 1.17
CA LEU A 85 6.58 5.43 0.12
C LEU A 85 7.46 6.62 0.47
N GLN A 86 8.73 6.48 0.12
CA GLN A 86 9.72 7.55 0.20
C GLN A 86 10.50 7.63 -1.12
N PHE A 87 10.87 8.84 -1.50
CA PHE A 87 11.68 9.08 -2.70
C PHE A 87 13.02 9.69 -2.33
N ARG A 88 14.07 9.32 -3.06
CA ARG A 88 15.38 9.95 -2.96
C ARG A 88 15.48 11.09 -3.97
N ILE A 89 15.59 12.33 -3.48
CA ILE A 89 15.80 13.53 -4.29
C ILE A 89 17.06 14.22 -3.77
N GLU A 90 18.04 14.46 -4.65
CA GLU A 90 19.31 15.13 -4.29
C GLU A 90 19.95 14.56 -3.01
N ASN A 91 20.04 13.22 -2.92
CA ASN A 91 20.52 12.44 -1.77
C ASN A 91 19.70 12.53 -0.47
N LYS A 92 18.59 13.27 -0.43
CA LYS A 92 17.66 13.28 0.71
C LYS A 92 16.52 12.31 0.49
N LEU A 93 16.11 11.61 1.55
CA LEU A 93 14.88 10.85 1.56
C LEU A 93 13.74 11.78 1.95
N LEU A 94 12.69 11.81 1.13
CA LEU A 94 11.54 12.66 1.33
C LEU A 94 10.27 11.81 1.34
N PRO A 95 9.29 12.16 2.19
CA PRO A 95 7.98 11.52 2.13
C PRO A 95 7.31 11.81 0.79
N ILE A 96 6.45 10.89 0.36
CA ILE A 96 5.65 11.02 -0.86
C ILE A 96 4.90 12.35 -0.97
N THR A 97 4.48 12.93 0.15
CA THR A 97 3.79 14.23 0.18
C THR A 97 4.62 15.42 -0.22
N SER A 98 5.95 15.27 -0.26
CA SER A 98 6.84 16.31 -0.77
C SER A 98 6.73 16.44 -2.30
N ILE A 99 6.11 15.48 -2.98
CA ILE A 99 5.89 15.51 -4.44
C ILE A 99 4.47 16.02 -4.72
N ARG A 100 4.39 17.14 -5.45
CA ARG A 100 3.11 17.84 -5.71
C ARG A 100 2.05 16.94 -6.35
N ASN A 101 2.39 16.15 -7.38
CA ASN A 101 1.43 15.29 -8.06
C ASN A 101 0.78 14.29 -7.09
N TRP A 102 1.59 13.63 -6.25
CA TRP A 102 1.09 12.73 -5.22
C TRP A 102 0.21 13.45 -4.19
N TRP A 103 0.62 14.63 -3.76
CA TRP A 103 -0.18 15.43 -2.83
C TRP A 103 -1.55 15.81 -3.41
N GLU A 104 -1.61 16.21 -4.69
CA GLU A 104 -2.87 16.57 -5.35
C GLU A 104 -3.83 15.36 -5.45
N ARG A 105 -3.31 14.17 -5.75
CA ARG A 105 -4.11 12.93 -5.76
C ARG A 105 -4.60 12.52 -4.39
N ILE A 106 -3.73 12.58 -3.39
CA ILE A 106 -4.10 12.36 -1.99
C ILE A 106 -5.21 13.33 -1.57
N LYS A 107 -5.10 14.60 -1.96
CA LYS A 107 -6.12 15.61 -1.66
C LYS A 107 -7.46 15.25 -2.31
N ILE A 108 -7.48 14.82 -3.56
CA ILE A 108 -8.71 14.38 -4.25
C ILE A 108 -9.35 13.21 -3.50
N MET A 109 -8.58 12.19 -3.11
CA MET A 109 -9.09 11.04 -2.35
C MET A 109 -9.69 11.46 -1.01
N VAL A 110 -9.01 12.34 -0.28
CA VAL A 110 -9.50 12.86 1.01
C VAL A 110 -10.74 13.72 0.83
N ASP A 111 -10.78 14.61 -0.17
CA ASP A 111 -11.94 15.44 -0.47
C ASP A 111 -13.17 14.60 -0.91
N ARG A 112 -12.95 13.38 -1.43
CA ARG A 112 -13.98 12.36 -1.70
C ARG A 112 -14.42 11.56 -0.46
N GLY A 113 -13.79 11.76 0.69
CA GLY A 113 -14.16 11.11 1.95
C GLY A 113 -13.31 9.90 2.36
N ALA A 114 -12.13 9.72 1.76
CA ALA A 114 -11.17 8.70 2.21
C ALA A 114 -10.39 9.17 3.45
N ASN A 115 -10.10 8.24 4.36
CA ASN A 115 -9.17 8.42 5.46
C ASN A 115 -7.75 8.10 5.01
N ARG A 116 -6.81 9.02 5.24
CA ARG A 116 -5.42 8.87 4.82
C ARG A 116 -4.53 8.40 5.97
N SER A 117 -3.70 7.38 5.73
CA SER A 117 -2.50 7.07 6.53
C SER A 117 -1.23 7.21 5.68
N SER A 118 -0.14 7.73 6.27
CA SER A 118 1.17 7.74 5.60
C SER A 118 2.27 7.61 6.64
N SER A 119 3.26 6.76 6.37
CA SER A 119 4.45 6.62 7.20
C SER A 119 5.70 7.09 6.44
N SER A 120 6.55 7.87 7.11
CA SER A 120 7.91 8.19 6.65
C SER A 120 8.84 8.13 7.85
N ARG A 121 9.99 7.47 7.72
CA ARG A 121 11.01 7.49 8.77
C ARG A 121 11.74 8.84 8.70
N GLU A 122 11.78 9.55 9.82
CA GLU A 122 12.71 10.67 10.04
C GLU A 122 14.17 10.17 10.11
#